data_AF-A0A1F5N8V7-F1
#
_entry.id   AF-A0A1F5N8V7-F1
#
_cell.length_a   1.000
_cell.length_b   1.000
_cell.length_c   1.000
_cell.angle_alpha   90.00
_cell.angle_beta   90.00
_cell.angle_gamma   90.00
#
_symmetry.space_group_name_H-M   'P 1'
#
loop_
_entity.id
_entity.type
_entity.pdbx_description
1 polymer ?
#
loop_
_entity_poly.entity_id
_entity_poly.type
_entity_poly.pdbx_seq_one_letter_code
_entity_poly.pdbx_strand_id
1 'polypeptide(L)'
;MIPLDRLQKLPYNTRVKILWVASAIAAIGLIILFTQSIRNTVENSSGENLIELNNSKTTLPNSPQEFAKVERVEQGENGLKVYFNLNNNTNDILNVSKISDISLVINDKIITAQQITDRQGKPFVQKILSKTQNFGILYFEPTNAKTAQLILSNMSLENDASNIFQQTLDLNLEELNNPANVRN
;
A
#
# COMPACT_ATOMS: atom_id res chain seq x y z
N MET A 1 18.18 -21.47 38.72
CA MET A 1 16.75 -21.69 38.47
C MET A 1 16.13 -22.19 39.78
N ILE A 2 15.25 -21.41 40.42
CA ILE A 2 14.64 -21.83 41.69
C ILE A 2 13.44 -22.71 41.35
N PRO A 3 13.35 -23.96 41.85
CA PRO A 3 12.21 -24.83 41.58
C PRO A 3 10.92 -24.20 42.14
N LEU A 4 9.81 -24.35 41.41
CA LEU A 4 8.53 -23.67 41.64
C LEU A 4 8.02 -23.88 43.09
N ASP A 5 8.28 -25.06 43.64
CA ASP A 5 7.89 -25.50 44.98
C ASP A 5 8.61 -24.73 46.10
N ARG A 6 9.76 -24.12 45.81
CA ARG A 6 10.50 -23.25 46.74
C ARG A 6 10.09 -21.78 46.62
N LEU A 7 9.58 -21.35 45.47
CA LEU A 7 9.08 -19.98 45.24
C LEU A 7 7.78 -19.71 46.01
N GLN A 8 6.91 -20.71 46.14
CA GLN A 8 5.61 -20.56 46.82
C GLN A 8 5.71 -20.47 48.34
N LYS A 9 6.80 -20.94 48.95
CA LYS A 9 7.05 -20.90 50.40
C LYS A 9 7.67 -19.58 50.89
N LEU A 10 7.98 -18.66 49.99
CA LEU A 10 8.58 -17.37 50.33
C LEU A 10 7.51 -16.33 50.70
N PRO A 11 7.85 -15.33 51.55
CA PRO A 11 6.94 -14.24 51.88
C PRO A 11 6.39 -13.55 50.61
N TYR A 12 5.14 -13.10 50.66
CA TYR A 12 4.45 -12.49 49.50
C TYR A 12 5.27 -11.34 48.87
N ASN A 13 5.85 -10.47 49.70
CA ASN A 13 6.70 -9.37 49.23
C ASN A 13 7.94 -9.85 48.45
N THR A 14 8.50 -11.01 48.80
CA THR A 14 9.64 -11.60 48.09
C THR A 14 9.21 -12.21 46.75
N ARG A 15 8.04 -12.85 46.72
CA ARG A 15 7.44 -13.39 45.48
C ARG A 15 7.15 -12.29 44.46
N VAL A 16 6.57 -11.18 44.90
CA VAL A 16 6.25 -10.02 44.05
C VAL A 16 7.53 -9.37 43.49
N LYS A 17 8.57 -9.19 44.31
CA LYS A 17 9.86 -8.66 43.84
C LYS A 17 10.49 -9.54 42.75
N ILE A 18 10.46 -10.87 42.92
CA ILE A 18 10.99 -11.80 41.92
C ILE A 18 10.16 -11.73 40.63
N LEU A 19 8.84 -11.62 40.74
CA LEU A 19 7.95 -11.47 39.58
C LEU A 19 8.29 -10.20 38.78
N TRP A 20 8.43 -9.06 39.45
CA TRP A 20 8.79 -7.79 38.81
C TRP A 20 10.18 -7.83 38.15
N VAL A 21 11.16 -8.47 38.78
CA VAL A 21 12.51 -8.65 38.20
C VAL A 21 12.45 -9.55 36.96
N ALA A 22 11.69 -10.65 37.01
CA ALA A 22 11.51 -11.53 35.86
C ALA A 22 10.80 -10.83 34.69
N SER A 23 9.76 -10.04 34.98
CA SER A 23 9.05 -9.24 33.98
C SER A 23 9.95 -8.17 33.34
N ALA A 24 10.80 -7.51 34.12
CA ALA A 24 11.76 -6.53 33.60
C ALA A 24 12.80 -7.18 32.67
N ILE A 25 13.33 -8.35 33.03
CA ILE A 25 14.29 -9.09 32.20
C ILE A 25 13.64 -9.54 30.89
N ALA A 26 12.39 -10.03 30.93
CA ALA A 26 11.66 -10.42 29.72
C ALA A 26 11.40 -9.23 28.78
N ALA A 27 11.05 -8.06 29.33
CA ALA A 27 10.83 -6.85 28.55
C ALA A 27 12.13 -6.35 27.87
N ILE A 28 13.26 -6.36 28.60
CA ILE A 28 14.57 -5.98 28.05
C ILE A 28 14.99 -6.95 26.93
N GLY A 29 14.77 -8.26 27.12
CA GLY A 29 15.04 -9.25 26.08
C GLY A 29 14.24 -9.02 24.80
N LEU A 30 12.95 -8.68 24.92
CA LEU A 30 12.10 -8.34 23.78
C LEU A 30 12.58 -7.08 23.03
N ILE A 31 13.03 -6.05 23.75
CA ILE A 31 13.56 -4.81 23.15
C ILE A 31 14.86 -5.10 22.37
N ILE A 32 15.73 -5.97 22.89
CA ILE A 32 16.97 -6.37 22.20
C ILE A 32 16.66 -7.15 20.92
N LEU A 33 15.71 -8.08 20.96
CA LEU A 33 15.27 -8.82 19.76
C LEU A 33 14.64 -7.89 18.71
N PHE A 34 13.83 -6.92 19.15
CA PHE A 34 13.18 -5.96 18.25
C PHE A 34 14.19 -5.01 17.60
N THR A 35 15.17 -4.50 18.36
CA THR A 35 16.24 -3.64 17.83
C THR A 35 17.17 -4.39 16.89
N GLN A 36 17.50 -5.66 17.14
CA GLN A 36 18.25 -6.49 16.19
C GLN A 36 17.46 -6.78 14.91
N SER A 37 16.15 -7.03 15.00
CA SER A 37 15.30 -7.22 13.82
C SER A 37 15.26 -5.95 12.94
N ILE A 38 15.12 -4.77 13.54
CA ILE A 38 15.16 -3.49 12.81
C ILE A 38 16.54 -3.28 12.18
N ARG A 39 17.62 -3.55 12.93
CA ARG A 39 18.98 -3.38 12.44
C ARG A 39 19.30 -4.32 11.27
N ASN A 40 18.84 -5.56 11.30
CA ASN A 40 19.02 -6.51 10.19
C ASN A 40 18.18 -6.14 8.95
N THR A 41 17.01 -5.53 9.14
CA THR A 41 16.20 -4.98 8.02
C THR A 41 16.84 -3.72 7.42
N VAL A 42 17.55 -2.92 8.22
CA VAL A 42 18.24 -1.71 7.76
C VAL A 42 19.63 -2.01 7.15
N GLU A 43 20.42 -2.93 7.72
CA GLU A 43 21.73 -3.32 7.19
C GLU A 43 21.62 -4.09 5.85
N ASN A 44 20.50 -4.76 5.57
CA ASN A 44 20.19 -5.30 4.24
C ASN A 44 19.62 -4.26 3.25
N SER A 45 19.43 -3.00 3.67
CA SER A 45 18.82 -1.95 2.85
C SER A 45 19.75 -0.75 2.58
N SER A 46 21.03 -0.82 2.91
CA SER A 46 21.94 0.33 2.71
C SER A 46 23.32 -0.10 2.26
N GLY A 47 23.48 -0.12 0.95
CA GLY A 47 24.76 -0.34 0.29
C GLY A 47 24.83 0.32 -1.07
N GLU A 48 24.28 1.52 -1.22
CA GLU A 48 24.65 2.40 -2.34
C GLU A 48 24.73 3.86 -1.86
N ASN A 49 25.83 4.50 -2.27
CA ASN A 49 26.34 5.76 -1.76
C ASN A 49 25.31 6.89 -1.69
N LEU A 50 25.32 7.62 -0.58
CA LEU A 50 24.75 8.96 -0.49
C LEU A 50 25.53 9.87 -1.44
N ILE A 51 25.00 10.06 -2.66
CA ILE A 51 25.54 11.06 -3.60
C ILE A 51 25.11 12.45 -3.10
N GLU A 52 26.11 13.32 -2.94
CA GLU A 52 26.00 14.71 -2.54
C GLU A 52 24.93 15.47 -3.35
N LEU A 53 24.12 16.26 -2.65
CA LEU A 53 23.22 17.24 -3.27
C LEU A 53 24.06 18.22 -4.08
N ASN A 54 24.02 18.08 -5.41
CA ASN A 54 24.44 19.14 -6.31
C ASN A 54 23.23 19.68 -7.07
N ASN A 55 23.00 20.99 -6.90
CA ASN A 55 21.96 21.74 -7.56
C ASN A 55 22.02 21.52 -9.08
N SER A 56 20.97 20.96 -9.66
CA SER A 56 20.75 20.95 -11.11
C SER A 56 19.25 21.10 -11.38
N LYS A 57 18.84 22.34 -11.65
CA LYS A 57 17.61 22.67 -12.38
C LYS A 57 17.75 22.11 -13.81
N THR A 58 17.21 20.93 -14.07
CA THR A 58 16.78 20.41 -15.39
C THR A 58 16.23 19.00 -15.13
N THR A 59 15.09 18.52 -15.61
CA THR A 59 14.27 18.81 -16.78
C THR A 59 12.91 18.17 -16.49
N LEU A 60 11.78 18.74 -16.95
CA LEU A 60 10.50 18.02 -16.96
C LEU A 60 10.71 16.62 -17.57
N PRO A 61 10.31 15.52 -16.91
CA PRO A 61 10.14 14.27 -17.63
C PRO A 61 8.87 14.43 -18.47
N ASN A 62 9.03 14.67 -19.77
CA ASN A 62 7.97 14.55 -20.78
C ASN A 62 7.59 13.08 -21.04
N SER A 63 7.71 12.21 -20.04
CA SER A 63 7.06 10.90 -20.02
C SER A 63 5.93 11.03 -19.01
N PRO A 64 4.65 10.78 -19.38
CA PRO A 64 3.59 10.75 -18.39
C PRO A 64 3.99 9.71 -17.34
N GLN A 65 4.15 10.18 -16.11
CA GLN A 65 4.54 9.31 -15.03
C GLN A 65 3.37 8.37 -14.72
N GLU A 66 3.54 7.09 -15.03
CA GLU A 66 2.52 6.07 -14.78
C GLU A 66 2.59 5.61 -13.32
N PHE A 67 1.51 5.86 -12.59
CA PHE A 67 1.34 5.38 -11.21
C PHE A 67 0.48 4.14 -11.15
N ALA A 68 -0.56 4.06 -11.99
CA ALA A 68 -1.57 3.01 -11.94
C ALA A 68 -1.34 1.88 -12.95
N LYS A 69 -1.63 0.65 -12.53
CA LYS A 69 -1.69 -0.53 -13.38
C LYS A 69 -2.86 -1.41 -12.98
N VAL A 70 -3.69 -1.83 -13.94
CA VAL A 70 -4.75 -2.82 -13.71
C VAL A 70 -4.20 -4.23 -13.90
N GLU A 71 -4.46 -5.11 -12.95
CA GLU A 71 -4.03 -6.52 -13.00
C GLU A 71 -5.10 -7.43 -13.58
N ARG A 72 -6.35 -7.23 -13.18
CA ARG A 72 -7.49 -8.07 -13.57
C ARG A 72 -8.79 -7.34 -13.33
N VAL A 73 -9.87 -7.84 -13.93
CA VAL A 73 -11.23 -7.43 -13.61
C VAL A 73 -12.09 -8.64 -13.25
N GLU A 74 -13.17 -8.42 -12.52
CA GLU A 74 -14.25 -9.40 -12.35
C GLU A 74 -15.55 -8.77 -12.83
N GLN A 75 -16.14 -9.32 -13.87
CA GLN A 75 -17.48 -8.95 -14.34
C GLN A 75 -18.51 -9.94 -13.79
N GLY A 76 -19.56 -9.42 -13.16
CA GLY A 76 -20.68 -10.24 -12.69
C GLY A 76 -21.97 -9.44 -12.54
N GLU A 77 -23.06 -10.15 -12.23
CA GLU A 77 -24.39 -9.54 -12.06
C GLU A 77 -24.44 -8.49 -10.94
N ASN A 78 -23.57 -8.64 -9.94
CA ASN A 78 -23.51 -7.78 -8.77
C ASN A 78 -22.58 -6.56 -8.93
N GLY A 79 -21.84 -6.45 -10.04
CA GLY A 79 -20.97 -5.31 -10.30
C GLY A 79 -19.73 -5.67 -11.12
N LEU A 80 -19.01 -4.63 -11.51
CA LEU A 80 -17.65 -4.74 -12.06
C LEU A 80 -16.65 -4.42 -10.96
N LYS A 81 -15.68 -5.32 -10.75
CA LYS A 81 -14.52 -5.04 -9.89
C LYS A 81 -13.28 -4.86 -10.74
N VAL A 82 -12.51 -3.82 -10.47
CA VAL A 82 -11.22 -3.56 -11.13
C VAL A 82 -10.12 -3.66 -10.08
N TYR A 83 -9.21 -4.61 -10.26
CA TYR A 83 -8.09 -4.84 -9.37
C TYR A 83 -6.86 -4.13 -9.92
N PHE A 84 -6.30 -3.21 -9.14
CA PHE A 84 -5.23 -2.35 -9.61
C PHE A 84 -4.12 -2.22 -8.56
N ASN A 85 -2.94 -1.83 -9.02
CA ASN A 85 -1.87 -1.36 -8.17
C ASN A 85 -1.56 0.08 -8.50
N LEU A 86 -1.23 0.83 -7.46
CA LEU A 86 -0.57 2.12 -7.57
C LEU A 86 0.88 1.93 -7.11
N ASN A 87 1.82 2.24 -8.00
CA ASN A 87 3.24 2.16 -7.75
C ASN A 87 3.83 3.58 -7.71
N ASN A 88 4.31 3.99 -6.53
CA ASN A 88 4.97 5.26 -6.38
C ASN A 88 6.49 5.09 -6.48
N ASN A 89 7.01 5.20 -7.70
CA ASN A 89 8.45 5.15 -7.95
C ASN A 89 9.19 6.46 -7.63
N THR A 90 8.51 7.50 -7.12
CA THR A 90 9.16 8.77 -6.77
C THR A 90 9.90 8.68 -5.44
N ASN A 91 10.59 9.77 -5.09
CA ASN A 91 11.16 9.98 -3.76
C ASN A 91 10.19 10.71 -2.81
N ASP A 92 8.96 10.96 -3.24
CA ASP A 92 7.95 11.74 -2.51
C ASP A 92 6.72 10.89 -2.18
N ILE A 93 5.81 11.41 -1.36
CA ILE A 93 4.52 10.78 -1.08
C ILE A 93 3.55 11.15 -2.20
N LEU A 94 2.90 10.14 -2.78
CA LEU A 94 1.83 10.31 -3.75
C LEU A 94 0.49 10.41 -3.02
N ASN A 95 -0.18 11.55 -3.14
CA ASN A 95 -1.60 11.69 -2.83
C ASN A 95 -2.39 11.08 -3.99
N VAL A 96 -3.21 10.08 -3.69
CA VAL A 96 -3.98 9.36 -4.71
C VAL A 96 -5.34 10.01 -4.94
N SER A 97 -5.97 9.71 -6.07
CA SER A 97 -7.33 10.13 -6.40
C SER A 97 -8.30 9.75 -5.29
N LYS A 98 -9.17 10.68 -4.91
CA LYS A 98 -10.34 10.33 -4.10
C LYS A 98 -11.30 9.52 -4.97
N ILE A 99 -12.19 8.77 -4.34
CA ILE A 99 -13.18 7.96 -5.06
C ILE A 99 -14.02 8.79 -6.05
N SER A 100 -14.34 10.04 -5.72
CA SER A 100 -15.07 10.98 -6.58
C SER A 100 -14.30 11.40 -7.82
N ASP A 101 -12.97 11.26 -7.81
CA ASP A 101 -12.06 11.63 -8.90
C ASP A 101 -11.69 10.42 -9.78
N ILE A 102 -12.32 9.26 -9.52
CA ILE A 102 -12.10 8.02 -10.26
C ILE A 102 -13.36 7.69 -11.06
N SER A 103 -13.19 7.58 -12.37
CA SER A 103 -14.29 7.29 -13.29
C SER A 103 -13.92 6.25 -14.32
N LEU A 104 -14.92 5.49 -14.74
CA LEU A 104 -14.85 4.54 -15.83
C LEU A 104 -15.68 5.07 -17.00
N VAL A 105 -15.07 5.18 -18.18
CA VAL A 105 -15.77 5.58 -19.41
C VAL A 105 -16.05 4.34 -20.25
N ILE A 106 -17.32 4.11 -20.55
CA ILE A 106 -17.80 2.99 -21.36
C ILE A 106 -18.77 3.55 -22.39
N ASN A 107 -18.50 3.36 -23.69
CA ASN A 107 -19.36 3.84 -24.78
C ASN A 107 -19.80 5.31 -24.58
N ASP A 108 -18.85 6.18 -24.27
CA ASP A 108 -19.04 7.62 -23.97
C ASP A 108 -19.88 7.94 -22.72
N LYS A 109 -20.29 6.94 -21.93
CA LYS A 109 -20.91 7.13 -20.62
C LYS A 109 -19.84 7.11 -19.52
N ILE A 110 -19.87 8.13 -18.66
CA ILE A 110 -19.03 8.22 -17.47
C ILE A 110 -19.75 7.53 -16.30
N ILE A 111 -19.06 6.61 -15.64
CA ILE A 111 -19.53 5.88 -14.46
C ILE A 111 -18.54 6.14 -13.33
N THR A 112 -19.03 6.60 -12.18
CA THR A 112 -18.19 6.83 -10.99
C THR A 112 -18.00 5.54 -10.20
N ALA A 113 -16.84 5.39 -9.56
CA ALA A 113 -16.60 4.29 -8.64
C ALA A 113 -17.54 4.39 -7.42
N GLN A 114 -18.18 3.29 -7.04
CA GLN A 114 -19.05 3.19 -5.87
C GLN A 114 -18.25 2.96 -4.59
N GLN A 115 -17.16 2.18 -4.67
CA GLN A 115 -16.28 1.89 -3.56
C GLN A 115 -14.83 1.70 -4.02
N ILE A 116 -13.88 1.96 -3.13
CA ILE A 116 -12.46 1.64 -3.28
C ILE A 116 -11.94 0.99 -1.99
N THR A 117 -11.38 -0.23 -2.10
CA THR A 117 -10.87 -0.99 -0.94
C THR A 117 -9.48 -1.55 -1.18
N ASP A 118 -8.81 -2.02 -0.12
CA ASP A 118 -7.60 -2.83 -0.18
C ASP A 118 -7.92 -4.35 -0.28
N ARG A 119 -6.88 -5.19 -0.24
CA ARG A 119 -7.02 -6.67 -0.24
C ARG A 119 -7.81 -7.24 0.94
N GLN A 120 -7.91 -6.50 2.04
CA GLN A 120 -8.61 -6.90 3.26
C GLN A 120 -10.05 -6.37 3.29
N GLY A 121 -10.50 -5.65 2.24
CA GLY A 121 -11.81 -5.01 2.20
C GLY A 121 -11.90 -3.73 3.02
N LYS A 122 -10.78 -3.19 3.50
CA LYS A 122 -10.72 -1.91 4.21
C LYS A 122 -10.68 -0.75 3.23
N PRO A 123 -11.05 0.48 3.64
CA PRO A 123 -10.90 1.66 2.80
C PRO A 123 -9.47 1.79 2.26
N PHE A 124 -9.34 2.06 0.96
CA PHE A 124 -8.03 2.22 0.33
C PHE A 124 -7.29 3.47 0.84
N VAL A 125 -5.97 3.35 0.94
CA VAL A 125 -5.11 4.44 1.45
C VAL A 125 -5.20 5.67 0.55
N GLN A 126 -5.16 6.86 1.14
CA GLN A 126 -5.19 8.14 0.40
C GLN A 126 -3.78 8.66 0.08
N LYS A 127 -2.75 8.01 0.62
CA LYS A 127 -1.35 8.35 0.43
C LYS A 127 -0.54 7.09 0.19
N ILE A 128 0.38 7.13 -0.76
CA ILE A 128 1.32 6.05 -1.05
C ILE A 128 2.74 6.55 -0.83
N LEU A 129 3.47 5.86 0.02
CA LEU A 129 4.83 6.25 0.39
C LEU A 129 5.78 6.13 -0.81
N SER A 130 6.86 6.91 -0.74
CA SER A 130 7.97 6.83 -1.68
C SER A 130 8.48 5.39 -1.84
N LYS A 131 8.72 4.97 -3.09
CA LYS A 131 9.20 3.62 -3.46
C LYS A 131 8.32 2.47 -2.99
N THR A 132 7.02 2.70 -2.80
CA THR A 132 6.08 1.64 -2.37
C THR A 132 4.99 1.40 -3.41
N GLN A 133 4.38 0.21 -3.31
CA GLN A 133 3.24 -0.20 -4.11
C GLN A 133 2.08 -0.57 -3.20
N ASN A 134 0.88 -0.09 -3.55
CA ASN A 134 -0.36 -0.41 -2.86
C ASN A 134 -1.36 -1.01 -3.83
N PHE A 135 -2.02 -2.08 -3.39
CA PHE A 135 -3.06 -2.76 -4.16
C PHE A 135 -4.45 -2.29 -3.74
N GLY A 136 -5.30 -2.01 -4.71
CA GLY A 136 -6.68 -1.62 -4.50
C GLY A 136 -7.68 -2.39 -5.38
N ILE A 137 -8.94 -2.31 -4.97
CA ILE A 137 -10.10 -2.85 -5.68
C ILE A 137 -11.10 -1.72 -5.84
N LEU A 138 -11.43 -1.38 -7.08
CA LEU A 138 -12.51 -0.46 -7.41
C LEU A 138 -13.78 -1.24 -7.72
N TYR A 139 -14.91 -0.71 -7.28
CA TYR A 139 -16.24 -1.29 -7.50
C TYR A 139 -17.07 -0.33 -8.34
N PHE A 140 -17.66 -0.83 -9.42
CA PHE A 140 -18.53 -0.11 -10.32
C PHE A 140 -19.84 -0.88 -10.51
N GLU A 141 -20.85 -0.17 -11.05
CA GLU A 141 -22.09 -0.81 -11.49
C GLU A 141 -21.84 -1.93 -12.51
N PRO A 142 -22.73 -2.95 -12.56
CA PRO A 142 -22.61 -4.05 -13.52
C PRO A 142 -22.55 -3.53 -14.97
N THR A 143 -21.68 -4.14 -15.78
CA THR A 143 -21.53 -3.78 -17.19
C THR A 143 -21.13 -4.99 -18.03
N ASN A 144 -21.69 -5.06 -19.24
CA ASN A 144 -21.36 -6.07 -20.26
C ASN A 144 -20.42 -5.51 -21.33
N ALA A 145 -19.77 -4.39 -21.07
CA ALA A 145 -18.81 -3.80 -22.00
C ALA A 145 -17.57 -4.67 -22.16
N LYS A 146 -17.00 -4.66 -23.36
CA LYS A 146 -15.74 -5.34 -23.67
C LYS A 146 -14.51 -4.49 -23.41
N THR A 147 -14.66 -3.17 -23.56
CA THR A 147 -13.60 -2.19 -23.34
C THR A 147 -14.10 -1.06 -22.45
N ALA A 148 -13.17 -0.41 -21.77
CA ALA A 148 -13.44 0.76 -20.95
C ALA A 148 -12.19 1.64 -20.82
N GLN A 149 -12.35 2.89 -20.40
CA GLN A 149 -11.22 3.72 -19.98
C GLN A 149 -11.36 4.03 -18.49
N LEU A 150 -10.36 3.63 -17.69
CA LEU A 150 -10.29 4.01 -16.28
C LEU A 150 -9.49 5.30 -16.16
N ILE A 151 -10.10 6.33 -15.59
CA ILE A 151 -9.51 7.64 -15.38
C ILE A 151 -9.31 7.85 -13.88
N LEU A 152 -8.06 8.08 -13.48
CA LEU A 152 -7.67 8.51 -12.15
C LEU A 152 -7.23 9.97 -12.23
N SER A 153 -7.99 10.88 -11.63
CA SER A 153 -7.72 12.32 -11.66
C SER A 153 -7.27 12.84 -10.31
N ASN A 154 -6.75 14.07 -10.26
CA ASN A 154 -6.42 14.76 -9.00
C ASN A 154 -5.37 14.06 -8.14
N MET A 155 -4.43 13.33 -8.75
CA MET A 155 -3.25 12.80 -8.03
C MET A 155 -2.20 13.90 -7.90
N SER A 156 -1.41 13.92 -6.83
CA SER A 156 -0.33 14.90 -6.68
C SER A 156 0.79 14.39 -5.76
N LEU A 157 2.00 14.91 -5.92
CA LEU A 157 3.11 14.64 -5.00
C LEU A 157 3.06 15.64 -3.85
N GLU A 158 3.35 15.21 -2.62
CA GLU A 158 3.16 16.03 -1.42
C GLU A 158 4.02 17.31 -1.41
N ASN A 159 5.25 17.25 -1.91
CA ASN A 159 6.14 18.42 -2.03
C ASN A 159 5.88 19.26 -3.30
N ASP A 160 5.07 18.76 -4.24
CA ASP A 160 4.64 19.48 -5.45
C ASP A 160 3.14 19.34 -5.65
N ALA A 161 2.37 19.75 -4.63
CA ALA A 161 0.91 19.59 -4.63
C ALA A 161 0.20 20.43 -5.70
N SER A 162 0.89 21.44 -6.27
CA SER A 162 0.41 22.24 -7.41
C SER A 162 0.37 21.46 -8.71
N ASN A 163 1.19 20.41 -8.83
CA ASN A 163 1.27 19.59 -10.02
C ASN A 163 0.28 18.43 -9.91
N ILE A 164 -0.82 18.55 -10.64
CA ILE A 164 -1.90 17.56 -10.63
C ILE A 164 -1.70 16.60 -11.79
N PHE A 165 -1.61 15.32 -11.46
CA PHE A 165 -1.53 14.22 -12.42
C PHE A 165 -2.92 13.64 -12.68
N GLN A 166 -3.16 13.33 -13.94
CA GLN A 166 -4.27 12.51 -14.40
C GLN A 166 -3.71 11.34 -15.19
N GLN A 167 -4.23 10.15 -14.94
CA GLN A 167 -3.88 8.94 -15.68
C GLN A 167 -5.12 8.30 -16.25
N THR A 168 -5.10 8.06 -17.56
CA THR A 168 -6.13 7.31 -18.27
C THR A 168 -5.55 5.97 -18.69
N LEU A 169 -6.25 4.89 -18.36
CA LEU A 169 -5.89 3.52 -18.68
C LEU A 169 -6.94 2.93 -19.60
N ASP A 170 -6.55 2.58 -20.82
CA ASP A 170 -7.39 1.79 -21.72
C ASP A 170 -7.45 0.34 -21.24
N LEU A 171 -8.66 -0.15 -20.98
CA LEU A 171 -8.93 -1.48 -20.44
C LEU A 171 -9.60 -2.35 -21.49
N ASN A 172 -9.01 -3.51 -21.78
CA ASN A 172 -9.69 -4.61 -22.43
C ASN A 172 -10.29 -5.53 -21.36
N LEU A 173 -11.57 -5.33 -21.04
CA LEU A 173 -12.24 -6.03 -19.95
C LEU A 173 -12.36 -7.54 -20.23
N GLU A 174 -12.52 -7.94 -21.49
CA GLU A 174 -12.63 -9.35 -21.89
C GLU A 174 -11.32 -10.12 -21.62
N GLU A 175 -10.17 -9.51 -21.93
CA GLU A 175 -8.85 -10.08 -21.63
C GLU A 175 -8.55 -10.06 -20.13
N LEU A 176 -8.88 -8.96 -19.45
CA LEU A 176 -8.61 -8.78 -18.02
C LEU A 176 -9.50 -9.64 -17.12
N ASN A 177 -10.65 -10.13 -17.61
CA ASN A 177 -11.55 -11.02 -16.87
C ASN A 177 -11.05 -12.48 -16.89
N ASN A 178 -10.16 -12.83 -17.81
CA ASN A 178 -9.51 -14.15 -17.92
C ASN A 178 -7.98 -14.02 -17.92
N PRO A 179 -7.36 -13.48 -16.85
CA PRO A 179 -5.92 -13.28 -16.83
C PRO A 179 -5.22 -14.63 -17.00
N ALA A 180 -4.49 -14.81 -18.09
CA ALA A 180 -3.80 -16.06 -18.47
C ALA A 180 -2.78 -16.57 -17.42
N ASN A 181 -2.55 -15.84 -16.33
CA ASN A 181 -1.53 -16.11 -15.31
C ASN A 181 -2.03 -16.16 -13.86
N VAL A 182 -3.33 -16.26 -13.58
CA VAL A 182 -3.78 -16.59 -12.21
C VAL A 182 -3.75 -18.11 -12.04
N ARG A 183 -2.53 -18.65 -11.85
CA ARG A 183 -2.32 -20.02 -11.35
C ARG A 183 -2.66 -20.07 -9.86
N ASN A 184 -3.45 -21.08 -9.50
CA ASN A 184 -3.86 -21.50 -8.14
C ASN A 184 -2.78 -21.31 -7.08
#